data_AF-A0A1I5DB82-F1
#
_entry.id   AF-A0A1I5DB82-F1
#
_cell.length_a   1.000
_cell.length_b   1.000
_cell.length_c   1.000
_cell.angle_alpha   90.00
_cell.angle_beta   90.00
_cell.angle_gamma   90.00
#
_symmetry.space_group_name_H-M   'P 1'
#
loop_
_entity.id
_entity.type
_entity.pdbx_description
1 polymer ?
#
loop_
_entity_poly.entity_id
_entity_poly.type
_entity_poly.pdbx_seq_one_letter_code
_entity_poly.pdbx_strand_id
1 'polypeptide(L)'
;MALGDHDDADGPPLGDEERAELLADLTDLAVYQALLEPRGIRGIVVDCADCGECHYHDWELLRASLEQLLHDGRMRPHEPAFDPNPSEYVTWEYCRGYADGVTESETTR
;
A
#
# COMPACT_ATOMS: atom_id res chain seq x y z
N MET A 1 -32.60 21.26 24.06
CA MET A 1 -31.64 21.95 23.20
C MET A 1 -30.34 22.09 23.98
N ALA A 2 -29.41 21.17 23.79
CA ALA A 2 -28.01 21.33 24.19
C ALA A 2 -27.21 21.14 22.92
N LEU A 3 -26.57 22.22 22.47
CA LEU A 3 -25.67 22.27 21.33
C LEU A 3 -24.27 21.90 21.82
N GLY A 4 -23.55 21.13 20.99
CA GLY A 4 -22.10 21.16 20.92
C GLY A 4 -21.37 20.15 21.79
N ASP A 5 -21.17 18.96 21.23
CA ASP A 5 -19.84 18.34 21.27
C ASP A 5 -19.71 17.52 19.98
N HIS A 6 -19.29 18.21 18.91
CA HIS A 6 -18.64 17.52 17.81
C HIS A 6 -17.24 17.21 18.34
N ASP A 7 -17.07 16.03 18.91
CA ASP A 7 -15.73 15.47 19.15
C ASP A 7 -15.15 15.14 17.77
N ASP A 8 -14.43 16.12 17.25
CA ASP A 8 -13.53 15.98 16.12
C ASP A 8 -12.50 14.88 16.44
N ALA A 9 -12.70 13.73 15.80
CA ALA A 9 -11.65 13.04 15.08
C ALA A 9 -10.48 12.43 15.89
N ASP A 10 -10.71 11.32 16.58
CA ASP A 10 -9.72 10.22 16.70
C ASP A 10 -10.46 8.87 16.65
N GLY A 11 -10.16 8.04 15.64
CA GLY A 11 -10.63 6.66 15.65
C GLY A 11 -9.97 5.91 16.82
N PRO A 12 -10.47 4.73 17.24
CA PRO A 12 -9.73 3.92 18.19
C PRO A 12 -8.29 3.71 17.65
N PRO A 13 -7.26 3.79 18.52
CA PRO A 13 -5.89 3.52 18.09
C PRO A 13 -5.83 2.13 17.46
N LEU A 14 -5.07 1.99 16.36
CA LEU A 14 -4.88 0.71 15.68
C LEU A 14 -4.55 -0.37 16.71
N GLY A 15 -5.31 -1.46 16.69
CA GLY A 15 -5.07 -2.60 17.56
C GLY A 15 -3.71 -3.24 17.27
N ASP A 16 -3.16 -3.96 18.25
CA ASP A 16 -1.86 -4.63 18.09
C ASP A 16 -1.81 -5.59 16.88
N GLU A 17 -2.94 -6.24 16.56
CA GLU A 17 -3.08 -7.13 15.40
C GLU A 17 -3.01 -6.35 14.08
N GLU A 18 -3.81 -5.29 13.93
CA GLU A 18 -3.78 -4.40 12.76
C GLU A 18 -2.40 -3.77 12.54
N ARG A 19 -1.70 -3.38 13.62
CA ARG A 19 -0.33 -2.88 13.52
C ARG A 19 0.64 -3.96 13.03
N ALA A 20 0.48 -5.19 13.48
CA ALA A 20 1.31 -6.32 13.05
C ALA A 20 1.08 -6.64 11.56
N GLU A 21 -0.16 -6.59 11.09
CA GLU A 21 -0.51 -6.76 9.68
C GLU A 21 0.13 -5.67 8.81
N LEU A 22 0.00 -4.40 9.19
CA LEU A 22 0.62 -3.29 8.46
C LEU A 22 2.15 -3.39 8.40
N LEU A 23 2.78 -3.87 9.47
CA LEU A 23 4.23 -4.12 9.49
C LEU A 23 4.62 -5.27 8.56
N ALA A 24 3.80 -6.31 8.47
CA ALA A 24 4.00 -7.40 7.51
C ALA A 24 3.86 -6.86 6.08
N ASP A 25 2.81 -6.09 5.78
CA ASP A 25 2.60 -5.47 4.47
C ASP A 25 3.77 -4.55 4.07
N LEU A 26 4.31 -3.76 5.00
CA LEU A 26 5.49 -2.92 4.76
C LEU A 26 6.73 -3.76 4.41
N THR A 27 6.88 -4.91 5.07
CA THR A 27 8.00 -5.84 4.82
C THR A 27 7.86 -6.48 3.44
N ASP A 28 6.66 -6.96 3.11
CA ASP A 28 6.29 -7.49 1.80
C ASP A 28 6.51 -6.47 0.69
N LEU A 29 6.06 -5.23 0.90
CA LEU A 29 6.22 -4.13 -0.03
C LEU A 29 7.70 -3.86 -0.36
N ALA A 30 8.58 -3.89 0.65
CA ALA A 30 10.01 -3.71 0.46
C ALA A 30 10.62 -4.84 -0.39
N VAL A 31 10.15 -6.08 -0.21
CA VAL A 31 10.55 -7.23 -1.05
C VAL A 31 10.08 -7.02 -2.49
N TYR A 32 8.83 -6.62 -2.68
CA TYR A 32 8.26 -6.42 -4.01
C TYR A 32 8.98 -5.31 -4.77
N GLN A 33 9.25 -4.19 -4.11
CA GLN A 33 10.05 -3.11 -4.68
C GLN A 33 11.44 -3.61 -5.10
N ALA A 34 12.16 -4.31 -4.22
CA ALA A 34 13.49 -4.83 -4.54
C ALA A 34 13.51 -5.80 -5.74
N LEU A 35 12.42 -6.57 -5.91
CA LEU A 35 12.27 -7.49 -7.04
C LEU A 35 11.82 -6.77 -8.31
N LEU A 36 10.89 -5.83 -8.26
CA LEU A 36 10.19 -5.31 -9.43
C LEU A 36 10.73 -3.96 -9.93
N GLU A 37 11.27 -3.12 -9.04
CA GLU A 37 11.90 -1.85 -9.40
C GLU A 37 13.00 -2.00 -10.48
N PRO A 38 13.96 -2.95 -10.39
CA PRO A 38 14.98 -3.11 -11.43
C PRO A 38 14.43 -3.61 -12.78
N ARG A 39 13.16 -4.02 -12.83
CA ARG A 39 12.46 -4.47 -14.04
C ARG A 39 11.65 -3.34 -14.71
N GLY A 40 11.67 -2.13 -14.13
CA GLY A 40 10.94 -0.97 -14.64
C GLY A 40 9.55 -0.78 -14.04
N ILE A 41 9.20 -1.51 -12.98
CA ILE A 41 7.94 -1.31 -12.26
C ILE A 41 8.15 -0.21 -11.21
N ARG A 42 7.36 0.85 -11.28
CA ARG A 42 7.41 2.02 -10.40
C ARG A 42 6.50 1.91 -9.18
N GLY A 43 5.52 1.01 -9.21
CA GLY A 43 4.63 0.82 -8.07
C GLY A 43 3.47 -0.13 -8.29
N ILE A 44 2.43 0.06 -7.48
CA ILE A 44 1.24 -0.78 -7.42
C ILE A 44 0.02 -0.02 -7.94
N VAL A 45 -0.81 -0.72 -8.71
CA VAL A 45 -2.16 -0.25 -9.08
C VAL A 45 -3.21 -0.95 -8.23
N VAL A 46 -4.13 -0.16 -7.67
CA VAL A 46 -5.26 -0.62 -6.88
C VAL A 46 -6.55 -0.17 -7.56
N ASP A 47 -7.44 -1.13 -7.84
CA ASP A 47 -8.79 -0.82 -8.31
C ASP A 47 -9.64 -0.38 -7.10
N CYS A 48 -9.98 0.91 -7.04
CA CYS A 48 -10.78 1.42 -5.94
C CYS A 48 -12.27 1.27 -6.25
N ALA A 49 -12.94 0.32 -5.59
CA ALA A 49 -14.37 0.09 -5.79
C ALA A 49 -15.27 1.26 -5.37
N ASP A 50 -14.78 2.16 -4.51
CA ASP A 50 -15.53 3.34 -4.05
C ASP A 50 -15.51 4.47 -5.11
N CYS A 51 -14.35 4.73 -5.70
CA CYS A 51 -14.17 5.75 -6.74
C CYS A 51 -14.50 5.23 -8.16
N GLY A 52 -14.39 3.91 -8.39
CA GLY A 52 -14.50 3.30 -9.72
C GLY A 52 -13.30 3.59 -10.63
N GLU A 53 -12.16 3.96 -10.05
CA GLU A 53 -10.94 4.39 -10.75
C GLU A 53 -9.73 3.58 -10.28
N CYS A 54 -8.73 3.44 -11.16
CA CYS A 54 -7.45 2.83 -10.84
C CYS A 54 -6.55 3.83 -10.12
N HIS A 55 -6.14 3.51 -8.89
CA HIS A 55 -5.19 4.30 -8.11
C HIS A 55 -3.78 3.75 -8.32
N TYR A 56 -2.92 4.58 -8.89
CA TYR A 56 -1.52 4.27 -9.11
C TYR A 56 -0.68 4.83 -7.96
N HIS A 57 -0.04 3.94 -7.21
CA HIS A 57 0.81 4.29 -6.10
C HIS A 57 2.24 3.89 -6.40
N ASP A 58 3.15 4.87 -6.49
CA ASP A 58 4.58 4.58 -6.51
C ASP A 58 5.01 3.90 -5.21
N TRP A 59 6.11 3.15 -5.25
CA TRP A 59 6.63 2.41 -4.09
C TRP A 59 6.77 3.29 -2.84
N GLU A 60 7.39 4.46 -3.00
CA GLU A 60 7.61 5.40 -1.89
C GLU A 60 6.29 5.97 -1.35
N LEU A 61 5.32 6.21 -2.23
CA LEU A 61 4.02 6.77 -1.85
C LEU A 61 3.18 5.75 -1.08
N LEU A 62 3.11 4.51 -1.56
CA LEU A 62 2.39 3.44 -0.87
C LEU A 62 3.03 3.14 0.48
N ARG A 63 4.36 3.08 0.52
CA ARG A 63 5.12 2.89 1.76
C ARG A 63 4.83 3.99 2.77
N ALA A 64 4.95 5.26 2.36
CA ALA A 64 4.66 6.40 3.23
C ALA A 64 3.22 6.33 3.75
N SER A 65 2.27 5.95 2.91
CA SER A 65 0.87 5.79 3.29
C SER A 65 0.67 4.73 4.38
N LEU A 66 1.32 3.58 4.26
CA LEU A 66 1.27 2.51 5.27
C LEU A 66 1.99 2.91 6.57
N GLU A 67 3.15 3.56 6.49
CA GLU A 67 3.87 4.08 7.65
C GLU A 67 3.05 5.15 8.39
N GLN A 68 2.34 6.01 7.65
CA GLN A 68 1.43 6.99 8.23
C GLN A 68 0.21 6.35 8.86
N LEU A 69 -0.40 5.36 8.20
CA LEU A 69 -1.51 4.60 8.76
C LEU A 69 -1.07 3.97 10.09
N LEU A 70 0.10 3.33 10.14
CA LEU A 70 0.66 2.72 11.35
C LEU A 70 0.90 3.72 12.51
N HIS A 71 1.17 5.00 12.19
CA HIS A 71 1.47 6.04 13.17
C HIS A 71 0.23 6.82 13.62
N ASP A 72 -0.61 7.24 12.67
CA ASP A 72 -1.72 8.19 12.83
C ASP A 72 -3.09 7.50 12.80
N GLY A 73 -3.14 6.19 12.50
CA GLY A 73 -4.39 5.43 12.32
C GLY A 73 -5.20 5.86 11.10
N ARG A 74 -4.64 6.72 10.23
CA ARG A 74 -5.35 7.35 9.11
C ARG A 74 -4.50 7.41 7.85
N MET A 75 -5.12 7.02 6.74
CA MET A 75 -4.58 7.29 5.41
C MET A 75 -4.77 8.77 5.09
N ARG A 76 -3.69 9.47 4.72
CA ARG A 76 -3.80 10.82 4.18
C ARG A 76 -4.27 10.76 2.72
N PRO A 77 -5.11 11.70 2.27
CA PRO A 77 -5.32 11.87 0.85
C PRO A 77 -3.98 12.20 0.19
N HIS A 78 -3.65 11.46 -0.86
CA HIS A 78 -2.53 11.77 -1.74
C HIS A 78 -3.09 12.34 -3.03
N GLU A 79 -2.30 13.21 -3.67
CA GLU A 79 -2.64 13.68 -5.00
C GLU A 79 -2.40 12.53 -6.00
N PRO A 80 -3.29 12.36 -7.00
CA PRO A 80 -3.12 11.33 -8.01
C PRO A 80 -1.85 11.58 -8.82
N ALA A 81 -1.19 10.49 -9.22
CA ALA A 81 -0.05 10.58 -10.12
C ALA A 81 -0.44 11.30 -11.41
N PHE A 82 0.39 12.24 -11.86
CA PHE A 82 0.15 12.94 -13.12
C PHE A 82 0.63 12.07 -14.29
N ASP A 83 -0.32 11.66 -15.15
CA ASP A 83 -0.08 10.81 -16.33
C ASP A 83 0.66 9.48 -16.01
N PRO A 84 0.09 8.61 -15.15
CA PRO A 84 0.72 7.34 -14.82
C PRO A 84 0.66 6.41 -16.04
N ASN A 85 1.80 5.86 -16.43
CA ASN A 85 1.83 4.84 -17.47
C ASN A 85 1.42 3.49 -16.86
N PRO A 86 0.29 2.90 -17.27
CA PRO A 86 -0.21 1.66 -16.68
C PRO A 86 0.74 0.47 -16.84
N SER A 87 1.69 0.50 -17.80
CA SER A 87 2.68 -0.57 -17.94
C SER A 87 3.75 -0.58 -16.85
N GLU A 88 3.87 0.51 -16.09
CA GLU A 88 4.86 0.66 -15.01
C GLU A 88 4.28 0.30 -13.63
N TYR A 89 3.01 -0.09 -13.56
CA TYR A 89 2.34 -0.45 -12.31
C TYR A 89 1.69 -1.83 -12.43
N VAL A 90 1.71 -2.58 -11.34
CA VAL A 90 1.17 -3.94 -11.27
C VAL A 90 0.28 -4.10 -10.04
N THR A 91 -0.57 -5.11 -10.01
CA THR A 91 -1.42 -5.35 -8.82
C THR A 91 -0.62 -5.96 -7.68
N TRP A 92 -1.12 -5.81 -6.46
CA TRP A 92 -0.52 -6.45 -5.29
C TRP A 92 -0.49 -7.98 -5.44
N GLU A 93 -1.54 -8.60 -6.00
CA GLU A 93 -1.53 -10.04 -6.27
C GLU A 93 -0.42 -10.46 -7.23
N TYR A 94 -0.11 -9.64 -8.24
CA TYR A 94 1.00 -9.90 -9.14
C TYR A 94 2.34 -9.87 -8.39
N CYS A 95 2.55 -8.86 -7.53
CA CYS A 95 3.75 -8.77 -6.70
C CYS A 95 3.94 -10.00 -5.81
N ARG A 96 2.87 -10.43 -5.14
CA ARG A 96 2.87 -11.63 -4.29
C ARG A 96 3.23 -12.88 -5.08
N GLY A 97 2.55 -13.13 -6.21
CA GLY A 97 2.84 -14.30 -7.05
C GLY A 97 4.25 -14.28 -7.64
N TYR A 98 4.77 -13.09 -7.94
CA TYR A 98 6.15 -12.94 -8.41
C TYR A 98 7.16 -13.30 -7.32
N ALA A 99 7.00 -12.76 -6.11
CA ALA A 99 7.88 -13.02 -4.99
C ALA A 99 7.86 -14.51 -4.58
N ASP A 100 6.69 -15.13 -4.58
CA ASP A 100 6.51 -16.56 -4.32
C ASP A 100 7.25 -17.42 -5.36
N GLY A 101 7.06 -17.14 -6.66
CA GLY A 101 7.75 -17.86 -7.73
C GLY A 101 9.27 -17.69 -7.73
N VAL A 102 9.78 -16.52 -7.31
CA VAL A 102 11.23 -16.30 -7.09
C VAL A 102 11.72 -17.17 -5.92
N THR A 103 11.00 -17.16 -4.80
CA THR A 103 11.35 -17.94 -3.60
C THR A 103 11.34 -19.45 -3.87
N GLU A 104 10.35 -19.95 -4.61
CA GLU A 104 10.30 -21.35 -5.05
C GLU A 104 11.46 -21.70 -5.99
N SER A 105 11.78 -20.81 -6.93
CA SER A 105 12.90 -21.00 -7.88
C SER A 105 14.26 -21.04 -7.18
N GLU A 106 14.44 -20.28 -6.10
CA GLU A 106 15.66 -20.31 -5.28
C GLU A 106 15.71 -21.56 -4.39
N THR A 107 14.57 -22.01 -3.85
CA THR A 107 14.48 -23.21 -3.02
C THR A 107 14.73 -24.50 -3.81
N THR A 108 14.40 -24.51 -5.10
CA THR A 108 14.57 -25.70 -5.96
C THR A 108 15.97 -25.82 -6.56
N ARG A 109 16.90 -24.91 -6.26
CA ARG A 109 18.24 -24.83 -6.85
C ARG A 109 19.33 -25.51 -6.03
#